data_AF-A0A964GJN3-F1
#
_entry.id   AF-A0A964GJN3-F1
#
_cell.length_a   1.000
_cell.length_b   1.000
_cell.length_c   1.000
_cell.angle_alpha   90.00
_cell.angle_beta   90.00
_cell.angle_gamma   90.00
#
_symmetry.space_group_name_H-M   'P 1'
#
loop_
_entity.id
_entity.type
_entity.pdbx_description
1 polymer ?
#
loop_
_entity_poly.entity_id
_entity_poly.type
_entity_poly.pdbx_seq_one_letter_code
_entity_poly.pdbx_strand_id
1 'polypeptide(L)'
;MAIEGTTFTVSGTSDYPVCDCCGKTNLTRAVMVRNECGEEFNVGCICASKVLRQCYRGKKHRVSTAAVLSMGKAAASSKEWQARNGYGSASFQLVAA
;
A
#
# COMPACT_ATOMS: atom_id res chain seq x y z
N MET A 1 -0.55 16.72 1.24
CA MET A 1 -0.25 15.29 1.07
C MET A 1 -0.14 15.09 -0.43
N ALA A 2 0.98 14.60 -0.96
CA ALA A 2 1.19 14.54 -2.41
C ALA A 2 0.60 13.28 -3.08
N ILE A 3 0.04 12.35 -2.29
CA ILE A 3 -0.76 11.25 -2.84
C ILE A 3 -2.22 11.69 -2.89
N GLU A 4 -2.80 11.67 -4.09
CA GLU A 4 -4.19 12.04 -4.36
C GLU A 4 -5.03 10.78 -4.61
N GLY A 5 -6.27 10.80 -4.12
CA GLY A 5 -7.20 9.67 -4.22
C GLY A 5 -7.91 9.36 -2.90
N THR A 6 -8.99 8.60 -3.02
CA THR A 6 -9.83 8.15 -1.91
C THR A 6 -9.55 6.70 -1.55
N THR A 7 -9.25 5.86 -2.55
CA THR A 7 -9.07 4.42 -2.39
C THR A 7 -7.78 3.98 -3.05
N PHE A 8 -6.96 3.23 -2.32
CA PHE A 8 -5.64 2.81 -2.72
C PHE A 8 -5.54 1.30 -2.67
N THR A 9 -4.87 0.70 -3.66
CA THR A 9 -4.54 -0.72 -3.67
C THR A 9 -3.03 -0.86 -3.59
N VAL A 10 -2.54 -1.78 -2.75
CA VAL A 10 -1.11 -2.08 -2.68
C VAL A 10 -0.74 -2.97 -3.87
N SER A 11 0.09 -2.48 -4.78
CA SER A 11 0.48 -3.18 -6.01
C SER A 11 1.73 -4.03 -5.84
N GLY A 12 2.58 -3.73 -4.85
CA GLY A 12 3.83 -4.44 -4.65
C GLY A 12 4.76 -3.79 -3.63
N THR A 13 5.89 -4.43 -3.37
CA THR A 13 7.05 -3.77 -2.74
C THR A 13 7.78 -2.93 -3.76
N SER A 14 8.44 -1.87 -3.30
CA SER A 14 9.23 -0.98 -4.15
C SER A 14 10.60 -0.73 -3.53
N ASP A 15 11.62 -0.69 -4.38
CA ASP A 15 12.99 -0.28 -4.04
C ASP A 15 13.24 1.21 -4.33
N TYR A 16 12.18 1.96 -4.65
CA TYR A 16 12.29 3.39 -4.95
C TYR A 16 12.78 4.16 -3.70
N PRO A 17 13.89 4.92 -3.82
CA PRO A 17 14.58 5.44 -2.65
C PRO A 17 13.92 6.68 -2.05
N VAL A 18 12.88 7.24 -2.67
CA VAL A 18 12.22 8.49 -2.26
C VAL A 18 10.75 8.25 -1.93
N CYS A 19 10.24 8.89 -0.88
CA CYS A 19 8.83 8.79 -0.52
C CYS A 19 8.01 9.84 -1.25
N ASP A 20 7.10 9.45 -2.14
CA ASP A 20 6.25 10.40 -2.87
C ASP A 20 5.31 11.17 -1.92
N CYS A 21 5.03 10.62 -0.73
CA CYS A 21 4.20 11.30 0.26
C CYS A 21 4.90 12.46 0.99
N CYS A 22 6.20 12.35 1.28
CA CYS A 22 6.90 13.31 2.16
C CYS A 22 8.29 13.76 1.67
N GLY A 23 8.74 13.29 0.51
CA GLY A 23 10.04 13.61 -0.08
C GLY A 23 11.25 12.98 0.62
N LYS A 24 11.04 12.17 1.67
CA LYS A 24 12.16 11.54 2.39
C LYS A 24 12.91 10.57 1.48
N THR A 25 14.22 10.74 1.40
CA THR A 25 15.14 9.89 0.63
C THR A 25 15.70 8.74 1.49
N ASN A 26 16.41 7.81 0.87
CA ASN A 26 17.01 6.61 1.49
C ASN A 26 15.98 5.72 2.20
N LEU A 27 14.84 5.49 1.55
CA LEU A 27 13.86 4.52 2.03
C LEU A 27 14.44 3.11 2.00
N THR A 28 14.43 2.43 3.14
CA THR A 28 14.83 1.01 3.24
C THR A 28 13.68 0.05 2.95
N ARG A 29 12.43 0.52 3.03
CA ARG A 29 11.21 -0.26 2.79
C ARG A 29 10.11 0.63 2.22
N ALA A 30 9.80 0.45 0.95
CA ALA A 30 8.69 1.13 0.29
C ALA A 30 7.69 0.14 -0.29
N VAL A 31 6.48 0.62 -0.51
CA VAL A 31 5.42 -0.08 -1.23
C VAL A 31 4.95 0.81 -2.36
N MET A 32 4.57 0.18 -3.47
CA MET A 32 3.84 0.84 -4.53
C MET A 32 2.35 0.77 -4.20
N VAL A 33 1.68 1.91 -4.24
CA VAL A 33 0.22 2.01 -4.10
C VAL A 33 -0.37 2.62 -5.35
N ARG A 34 -1.50 2.10 -5.80
CA ARG A 34 -2.26 2.60 -6.94
C ARG A 34 -3.58 3.19 -6.47
N ASN A 35 -3.91 4.40 -6.90
CA ASN A 35 -5.21 5.01 -6.58
C ASN A 35 -6.32 4.50 -7.51
N GLU A 36 -7.55 4.97 -7.28
CA GLU A 36 -8.71 4.64 -8.12
C GLU A 36 -8.59 5.12 -9.57
N CYS A 37 -7.79 6.17 -9.83
CA CYS A 37 -7.53 6.73 -11.15
C CYS A 37 -6.47 5.95 -11.94
N GLY A 38 -5.82 4.96 -11.32
CA GLY A 38 -4.75 4.16 -11.92
C GLY A 38 -3.35 4.77 -11.78
N GLU A 39 -3.20 5.88 -11.05
CA GLU A 39 -1.92 6.51 -10.77
C GLU A 39 -1.17 5.73 -9.68
N GLU A 40 0.13 5.59 -9.86
CA GLU A 40 1.00 4.81 -8.96
C GLU A 40 1.94 5.72 -8.18
N PHE A 41 2.04 5.45 -6.88
CA PHE A 41 2.85 6.21 -5.94
C PHE A 41 3.75 5.26 -5.15
N ASN A 42 5.01 5.62 -5.00
CA ASN A 42 5.98 4.94 -4.17
C ASN A 42 5.99 5.58 -2.78
N VAL A 43 5.51 4.83 -1.79
CA VAL A 43 5.34 5.34 -0.44
C VAL A 43 6.14 4.50 0.53
N GLY A 44 6.96 5.16 1.36
CA GLY A 44 7.66 4.48 2.45
C GLY A 44 6.67 3.85 3.43
N CYS A 45 6.98 2.66 3.95
CA CYS A 45 6.05 1.90 4.81
C CYS A 45 5.56 2.70 6.03
N ILE A 46 6.41 3.58 6.58
CA ILE A 46 6.03 4.46 7.70
C ILE A 46 4.95 5.47 7.25
N CYS A 47 5.14 6.12 6.11
CA CYS A 47 4.15 7.06 5.59
C CYS A 47 2.86 6.34 5.23
N ALA A 48 2.94 5.21 4.52
CA ALA A 48 1.79 4.37 4.20
C ALA A 48 0.98 3.99 5.46
N SER A 49 1.64 3.58 6.56
CA SER A 49 0.97 3.29 7.84
C SER A 49 0.26 4.50 8.49
N LYS A 50 0.67 5.72 8.13
CA LYS A 50 0.11 6.97 8.65
C LYS A 50 -1.01 7.50 7.76
N VAL A 51 -0.88 7.41 6.45
CA VAL A 51 -1.78 8.03 5.46
C VAL A 51 -2.82 7.07 4.90
N LEU A 52 -2.61 5.76 5.02
CA LEU A 52 -3.55 4.74 4.57
C LEU A 52 -4.23 4.04 5.76
N ARG A 53 -5.49 3.68 5.56
CA ARG A 53 -6.33 2.99 6.54
C ARG A 53 -7.03 1.82 5.90
N GLN A 54 -7.24 0.76 6.66
CA GLN A 54 -8.11 -0.32 6.25
C GLN A 54 -9.55 0.05 6.64
N CYS A 55 -10.48 -0.02 5.69
CA CYS A 55 -11.89 0.16 6.00
C CYS A 55 -12.48 -1.19 6.44
N TYR A 56 -12.97 -1.27 7.68
CA TYR A 56 -13.61 -2.48 8.20
C TYR A 56 -14.90 -2.11 8.92
N ARG A 57 -16.02 -2.69 8.48
CA ARG A 57 -17.38 -2.42 9.03
C ARG A 57 -17.70 -0.92 9.14
N GLY A 58 -17.33 -0.14 8.11
CA GLY A 58 -17.56 1.31 8.06
C GLY A 58 -16.62 2.15 8.92
N LYS A 59 -15.63 1.54 9.57
CA LYS A 59 -14.63 2.24 10.40
C LYS A 59 -13.25 2.19 9.74
N LYS A 60 -12.52 3.30 9.83
CA LYS A 60 -11.13 3.39 9.36
C LYS A 60 -10.18 2.92 10.46
N HIS A 61 -9.45 1.85 10.19
CA HIS A 61 -8.46 1.28 11.11
C HIS A 61 -7.04 1.57 10.63
N ARG A 62 -6.16 1.85 11.60
CA ARG A 62 -4.73 2.06 11.31
C ARG A 62 -4.09 0.73 10.91
N VAL A 63 -3.30 0.77 9.84
CA VAL A 63 -2.50 -0.38 9.39
C VAL A 63 -1.09 -0.23 9.95
N SER A 64 -0.52 -1.30 10.50
CA SER A 64 0.86 -1.28 10.98
C SER A 64 1.85 -1.28 9.81
N THR A 65 3.07 -0.81 10.03
CA THR A 65 4.14 -0.84 9.00
C THR A 65 4.45 -2.27 8.54
N ALA A 66 4.40 -3.24 9.46
CA ALA A 66 4.57 -4.66 9.15
C ALA A 66 3.44 -5.19 8.27
N ALA A 67 2.19 -4.79 8.55
CA ALA A 67 1.05 -5.15 7.71
C ALA A 67 1.19 -4.57 6.31
N VAL A 68 1.51 -3.27 6.16
CA VAL A 68 1.76 -2.66 4.84
C VAL A 68 2.80 -3.43 4.03
N LEU A 69 3.94 -3.79 4.66
CA LEU A 69 4.98 -4.56 4.00
C LEU A 69 4.50 -5.98 3.61
N SER A 70 3.70 -6.62 4.47
CA SER A 70 3.09 -7.92 4.18
C SER A 70 2.16 -7.85 2.97
N MET A 71 1.33 -6.80 2.89
CA MET A 71 0.47 -6.54 1.72
C MET A 71 1.29 -6.39 0.44
N GLY A 72 2.37 -5.60 0.48
CA GLY A 72 3.28 -5.42 -0.66
C GLY A 72 3.93 -6.73 -1.11
N LYS A 73 4.38 -7.57 -0.17
CA LYS A 73 4.96 -8.88 -0.50
C LYS A 73 3.93 -9.82 -1.11
N ALA A 74 2.72 -9.86 -0.55
CA ALA A 74 1.63 -10.67 -1.07
C ALA A 74 1.25 -10.25 -2.51
N ALA A 75 1.26 -8.93 -2.78
CA ALA A 75 1.03 -8.38 -4.11
C ALA A 75 2.13 -8.76 -5.12
N ALA A 76 3.39 -8.82 -4.67
CA ALA A 76 4.53 -9.22 -5.50
C ALA A 76 4.67 -10.75 -5.69
N SER A 77 3.92 -11.57 -4.94
CA SER A 77 3.98 -13.03 -5.02
C SER A 77 3.49 -13.58 -6.38
N SER A 78 3.86 -14.83 -6.69
CA SER A 78 3.41 -15.50 -7.90
C SER A 78 1.88 -15.67 -7.94
N LYS A 79 1.32 -15.72 -9.16
CA LYS A 79 -0.12 -15.95 -9.37
C LYS A 79 -0.61 -17.26 -8.74
N GLU A 80 0.22 -18.30 -8.75
CA GLU A 80 -0.08 -19.58 -8.11
C GLU A 80 -0.18 -19.45 -6.59
N TRP A 81 0.75 -18.71 -5.97
CA TRP A 81 0.69 -18.42 -4.54
C TRP A 81 -0.55 -17.59 -4.22
N GLN A 82 -0.84 -16.58 -5.04
CA GLN A 82 -1.99 -15.71 -4.89
C GLN A 82 -3.30 -16.51 -4.95
N ALA A 83 -3.47 -17.37 -5.96
CA ALA A 83 -4.64 -18.24 -6.10
C ALA A 83 -4.80 -19.19 -4.90
N ARG A 84 -3.69 -19.82 -4.45
CA ARG A 84 -3.72 -20.74 -3.31
C ARG A 84 -4.09 -20.05 -1.99
N ASN A 85 -3.71 -18.79 -1.80
CA ASN A 85 -3.94 -18.03 -0.57
C ASN A 85 -5.17 -17.11 -0.64
N GLY A 86 -5.96 -17.17 -1.73
CA GLY A 86 -7.15 -16.33 -1.90
C GLY A 86 -6.82 -14.83 -2.06
N TYR A 87 -5.66 -14.50 -2.61
CA TYR A 87 -5.29 -13.12 -2.93
C TYR A 87 -6.11 -12.62 -4.12
N GLY A 88 -6.82 -11.50 -3.94
CA GLY A 88 -7.64 -10.87 -4.97
C GLY A 88 -7.58 -9.33 -4.91
N SER A 89 -8.24 -8.68 -5.87
CA SER A 89 -8.26 -7.21 -6.00
C SER A 89 -8.85 -6.48 -4.78
N ALA A 90 -9.77 -7.12 -4.06
CA ALA A 90 -10.36 -6.60 -2.84
C ALA A 90 -9.50 -6.82 -1.58
N SER A 91 -8.47 -7.68 -1.64
CA SER A 91 -7.77 -8.16 -0.44
C SER A 91 -7.01 -7.07 0.31
N PHE A 92 -6.66 -5.96 -0.35
CA PHE A 92 -5.85 -4.88 0.24
C PHE A 92 -6.30 -3.49 -0.20
N GLN A 93 -7.61 -3.27 -0.33
CA GLN A 93 -8.14 -1.92 -0.49
C GLN A 93 -7.95 -1.12 0.79
N LEU A 94 -7.22 -0.03 0.66
CA LEU A 94 -6.97 0.96 1.69
C LEU A 94 -7.70 2.25 1.31
N VAL A 95 -7.98 3.08 2.30
CA VAL A 95 -8.56 4.41 2.10
C VAL A 95 -7.63 5.46 2.68
N ALA A 96 -7.72 6.69 2.17
CA ALA A 96 -7.03 7.83 2.79
C ALA A 96 -7.44 7.95 4.27
N ALA A 97 -6.47 8.27 5.13
CA ALA A 97 -6.67 8.50 6.56
C ALA A 97 -7.76 9.55 6.82
#